data_AF-A0A9P7XSP6-F1
#
_entry.id   AF-A0A9P7XSP6-F1
#
_cell.length_a   1.000
_cell.length_b   1.000
_cell.length_c   1.000
_cell.angle_alpha   90.00
_cell.angle_beta   90.00
_cell.angle_gamma   90.00
#
_symmetry.space_group_name_H-M   'P 1'
#
loop_
_entity.id
_entity.type
_entity.pdbx_description
1 polymer ?
#
loop_
_entity_poly.entity_id
_entity_poly.type
_entity_poly.pdbx_seq_one_letter_code
_entity_poly.pdbx_strand_id
1 'polypeptide(L)'
;MQCFVTKMVELFIAKTTKNSTKVAETVTLGPVLQREPYRKLLSGFIRDFDEVRILDVNLLQGLVQLVQSASPGFLISDNLVKVLSVLRTHLEGTHQHSSENLCHLTLAKEEH
;
A
#
# COMPACT_ATOMS: atom_id res chain seq x y z
N MET A 1 -23.05 -11.01 -11.42
CA MET A 1 -22.26 -9.85 -10.94
C MET A 1 -20.99 -10.27 -10.19
N GLN A 2 -21.07 -11.18 -9.21
CA GLN A 2 -19.94 -11.68 -8.41
C GLN A 2 -18.69 -12.08 -9.22
N CYS A 3 -18.86 -12.84 -10.31
CA CYS A 3 -17.76 -13.35 -11.15
C CYS A 3 -16.97 -12.21 -11.84
N PHE A 4 -17.63 -11.12 -12.22
CA PHE A 4 -16.94 -9.98 -12.84
C PHE A 4 -16.09 -9.22 -11.82
N VAL A 5 -16.64 -8.97 -10.63
CA VAL A 5 -15.94 -8.26 -9.56
C VAL A 5 -14.72 -9.04 -9.09
N THR A 6 -14.81 -10.37 -8.95
CA THR A 6 -13.66 -11.22 -8.62
C THR A 6 -12.56 -11.15 -9.68
N LYS A 7 -12.91 -11.18 -10.97
CA LYS A 7 -11.95 -11.03 -12.07
C LYS A 7 -11.25 -9.68 -12.05
N MET A 8 -11.95 -8.60 -11.70
CA MET A 8 -11.34 -7.28 -11.55
C MET A 8 -10.29 -7.24 -10.43
N VAL A 9 -10.58 -7.89 -9.29
CA VAL A 9 -9.61 -8.05 -8.19
C VAL A 9 -8.39 -8.85 -8.65
N GLU A 10 -8.59 -9.96 -9.37
CA GLU A 10 -7.50 -10.79 -9.91
C GLU A 10 -6.63 -10.00 -10.90
N LEU A 11 -7.24 -9.25 -11.81
CA LEU A 11 -6.54 -8.39 -12.77
C LEU A 11 -5.75 -7.27 -12.08
N PHE A 12 -6.26 -6.73 -10.98
CA PHE A 12 -5.55 -5.73 -10.19
C PHE A 12 -4.34 -6.34 -9.47
N ILE A 13 -4.50 -7.53 -8.89
CA ILE A 13 -3.42 -8.27 -8.20
C ILE A 13 -2.32 -8.69 -9.17
N ALA A 14 -2.67 -9.03 -10.41
CA ALA A 14 -1.71 -9.47 -11.42
C ALA A 14 -0.90 -8.32 -12.08
N LYS A 15 -1.35 -7.07 -11.96
CA LYS A 15 -0.68 -5.92 -12.56
C LYS A 15 0.43 -5.40 -11.63
N THR A 16 1.65 -5.36 -12.16
CA THR A 16 2.86 -4.87 -11.48
C THR A 16 2.90 -3.35 -11.30
N THR A 17 2.18 -2.60 -12.14
CA THR A 17 2.10 -1.13 -12.03
C THR A 17 0.66 -0.67 -11.89
N LYS A 18 0.42 0.08 -10.82
CA LYS A 18 -0.89 0.60 -10.43
C LYS A 18 -0.82 2.12 -10.50
N ASN A 19 -1.40 2.69 -11.56
CA ASN A 19 -1.57 4.14 -11.63
C ASN A 19 -2.73 4.58 -10.74
N SER A 20 -2.80 5.87 -10.44
CA SER A 20 -3.83 6.46 -9.57
C SER A 20 -5.26 6.09 -9.98
N THR A 21 -5.56 6.11 -11.28
CA THR A 21 -6.87 5.72 -11.82
C THR A 21 -7.23 4.27 -11.48
N LYS A 22 -6.34 3.32 -11.73
CA LYS A 22 -6.59 1.90 -11.43
C LYS A 22 -6.75 1.64 -9.94
N VAL A 23 -5.99 2.36 -9.11
CA VAL A 23 -6.14 2.28 -7.66
C VAL A 23 -7.54 2.75 -7.26
N ALA A 24 -7.96 3.93 -7.71
CA ALA A 24 -9.28 4.48 -7.40
C ALA A 24 -10.41 3.54 -7.86
N GLU A 25 -10.36 3.08 -9.11
CA GLU A 25 -11.35 2.13 -9.64
C GLU A 25 -11.44 0.87 -8.80
N THR A 26 -10.30 0.30 -8.40
CA THR A 26 -10.32 -0.97 -7.68
C THR A 26 -10.83 -0.81 -6.25
N VAL A 27 -10.51 0.31 -5.60
CA VAL A 27 -10.97 0.58 -4.23
C VAL A 27 -12.48 0.80 -4.16
N THR A 28 -13.09 1.36 -5.21
CA THR A 28 -14.57 1.47 -5.29
C THR A 28 -15.29 0.12 -5.27
N LEU A 29 -14.58 -0.99 -5.57
CA LEU A 29 -15.14 -2.33 -5.45
C LEU A 29 -15.19 -2.81 -3.98
N GLY A 30 -14.38 -2.24 -3.08
CA GLY A 30 -14.27 -2.62 -1.67
C GLY A 30 -15.61 -2.92 -0.99
N PRO A 31 -16.56 -1.97 -0.97
CA PRO A 31 -17.86 -2.15 -0.30
C PRO A 31 -18.74 -3.28 -0.85
N VAL A 32 -18.58 -3.64 -2.13
CA VAL A 32 -19.43 -4.64 -2.79
C VAL A 32 -18.81 -6.03 -2.86
N LEU A 33 -17.56 -6.17 -2.38
CA LEU A 33 -16.85 -7.45 -2.33
C LEU A 33 -17.37 -8.31 -1.18
N GLN A 34 -17.47 -9.62 -1.43
CA GLN A 34 -17.58 -10.58 -0.34
C GLN A 34 -16.24 -10.70 0.40
N ARG A 35 -16.30 -11.27 1.61
CA ARG A 35 -15.18 -11.34 2.55
C ARG A 35 -13.89 -11.85 1.92
N GLU A 36 -13.92 -12.98 1.23
CA GLU A 36 -12.70 -13.57 0.65
C GLU A 36 -12.10 -12.71 -0.49
N PRO A 37 -12.86 -12.29 -1.52
CA PRO A 37 -12.37 -11.33 -2.51
C PRO A 37 -11.87 -10.01 -1.93
N TYR A 38 -12.56 -9.46 -0.92
CA TYR A 38 -12.13 -8.26 -0.21
C TYR A 38 -10.77 -8.47 0.46
N ARG A 39 -10.61 -9.59 1.17
CA ARG A 39 -9.35 -9.91 1.85
C ARG A 39 -8.20 -10.11 0.87
N LYS A 40 -8.45 -10.79 -0.26
CA LYS A 40 -7.46 -10.92 -1.34
C LYS A 40 -7.03 -9.55 -1.87
N LEU A 41 -8.00 -8.65 -2.10
CA LEU A 41 -7.71 -7.30 -2.54
C LEU A 41 -6.84 -6.53 -1.53
N LEU A 42 -7.24 -6.54 -0.25
CA LEU A 42 -6.50 -5.87 0.82
C LEU A 42 -5.08 -6.42 0.96
N SER A 43 -4.91 -7.76 0.95
CA SER A 43 -3.58 -8.38 0.98
C SER A 43 -2.73 -8.01 -0.23
N GLY A 44 -3.34 -7.90 -1.42
CA GLY A 44 -2.65 -7.42 -2.61
C GLY A 44 -2.18 -5.96 -2.47
N PHE A 45 -3.01 -5.08 -1.91
CA PHE A 45 -2.61 -3.70 -1.61
C PHE A 45 -1.46 -3.62 -0.61
N ILE A 46 -1.50 -4.42 0.47
CA ILE A 46 -0.44 -4.45 1.48
C ILE A 46 0.87 -4.91 0.86
N ARG A 47 0.84 -6.00 0.07
CA ARG A 47 2.04 -6.53 -0.60
C ARG A 47 2.62 -5.51 -1.58
N ASP A 48 1.80 -4.93 -2.43
CA ASP A 48 2.29 -3.96 -3.40
C ASP A 48 2.83 -2.70 -2.73
N PHE A 49 2.26 -2.30 -1.59
CA PHE A 49 2.80 -1.22 -0.77
C PHE A 49 4.12 -1.60 -0.08
N ASP A 50 4.35 -2.87 0.22
CA ASP A 50 5.62 -3.38 0.76
C ASP A 50 6.72 -3.42 -0.33
N GLU A 51 6.35 -3.72 -1.57
CA GLU A 51 7.27 -3.86 -2.71
C GLU A 51 7.73 -2.52 -3.32
N VAL A 52 6.98 -1.43 -3.14
CA VAL A 52 7.39 -0.11 -3.67
C VAL A 52 8.62 0.42 -2.94
N ARG A 53 9.63 0.92 -3.67
CA ARG A 53 10.87 1.45 -3.06
C ARG A 53 10.72 2.81 -2.37
N ILE A 54 9.68 3.55 -2.74
CA ILE A 54 9.37 4.89 -2.24
C ILE A 54 7.90 4.87 -1.84
N LEU A 55 7.57 5.62 -0.80
CA LEU A 55 6.20 5.80 -0.33
C LEU A 55 5.27 6.25 -1.48
N ASP A 56 4.48 5.32 -2.04
CA ASP A 56 3.47 5.63 -3.06
C ASP A 56 2.18 6.12 -2.38
N VAL A 57 1.91 7.41 -2.52
CA VAL A 57 0.75 8.09 -1.93
C VAL A 57 -0.57 7.51 -2.44
N ASN A 58 -0.64 7.05 -3.69
CA ASN A 58 -1.87 6.48 -4.24
C ASN A 58 -2.18 5.13 -3.59
N LEU A 59 -1.16 4.27 -3.45
CA LEU A 59 -1.32 2.99 -2.77
C LEU A 59 -1.68 3.17 -1.30
N LEU A 60 -1.05 4.13 -0.62
CA LEU A 60 -1.38 4.46 0.77
C LEU A 60 -2.82 4.96 0.90
N GLN A 61 -3.26 5.86 0.03
CA GLN A 61 -4.62 6.37 0.05
C GLN A 61 -5.64 5.25 -0.25
N GLY A 62 -5.33 4.37 -1.20
CA GLY A 62 -6.17 3.21 -1.51
C GLY A 62 -6.27 2.23 -0.33
N LEU A 63 -5.17 1.99 0.39
CA LEU A 63 -5.16 1.20 1.63
C LEU A 63 -6.08 1.79 2.70
N VAL A 64 -5.98 3.10 2.93
CA VAL A 64 -6.83 3.81 3.90
C VAL A 64 -8.31 3.66 3.54
N GLN A 65 -8.65 3.92 2.27
CA GLN A 65 -10.02 3.82 1.78
C GLN A 65 -10.57 2.39 1.91
N LEU A 66 -9.77 1.35 1.59
CA LEU A 66 -10.20 -0.04 1.78
C LEU A 66 -10.50 -0.32 3.24
N VAL A 67 -9.59 0.00 4.15
CA VAL A 67 -9.77 -0.19 5.59
C VAL A 67 -11.02 0.53 6.11
N GLN A 68 -11.26 1.76 5.67
CA GLN A 68 -12.46 2.53 6.04
C GLN A 68 -13.75 1.94 5.49
N SER A 69 -13.71 1.32 4.32
CA SER A 69 -14.87 0.71 3.66
C SER A 69 -15.19 -0.71 4.14
N ALA A 70 -14.39 -1.26 5.07
CA ALA A 70 -14.48 -2.66 5.45
C ALA A 70 -15.78 -2.98 6.20
N SER A 71 -16.50 -3.98 5.71
CA SER A 71 -17.63 -4.56 6.45
C SER A 71 -17.18 -5.18 7.79
N PRO A 72 -18.02 -5.19 8.83
CA PRO A 72 -17.70 -5.83 10.10
C PRO A 72 -17.20 -7.29 9.93
N GLY A 73 -16.09 -7.63 10.58
CA GLY A 73 -15.48 -8.98 10.51
C GLY A 73 -14.64 -9.26 9.26
N PHE A 74 -14.47 -8.28 8.36
CA PHE A 74 -13.60 -8.41 7.18
C PHE A 74 -12.15 -8.08 7.51
N LEU A 75 -11.92 -7.12 8.41
CA LEU A 75 -10.60 -6.82 8.96
C LEU A 75 -10.27 -7.81 10.08
N ILE A 76 -9.08 -8.38 10.02
CA ILE A 76 -8.50 -9.16 11.13
C ILE A 76 -7.33 -8.39 11.74
N SER A 77 -7.03 -8.61 13.02
CA SER A 77 -6.01 -7.85 13.76
C SER A 77 -4.64 -7.84 13.07
N ASP A 78 -4.26 -8.94 12.43
CA ASP A 78 -3.03 -9.08 11.66
C ASP A 78 -2.92 -8.07 10.48
N ASN A 79 -4.03 -7.63 9.91
CA ASN A 79 -4.02 -6.69 8.78
C ASN A 79 -3.50 -5.30 9.20
N LEU A 80 -3.94 -4.81 10.36
CA LEU A 80 -3.50 -3.51 10.87
C LEU A 80 -2.02 -3.55 11.27
N VAL A 81 -1.59 -4.63 11.92
CA VAL A 81 -0.19 -4.84 12.30
C VAL A 81 0.72 -4.83 11.06
N LYS A 82 0.31 -5.53 9.99
CA LYS A 82 1.06 -5.54 8.72
C LYS A 82 1.14 -4.16 8.09
N VAL A 83 0.03 -3.43 7.98
CA VAL A 83 0.02 -2.07 7.41
C VAL A 83 0.95 -1.13 8.19
N LEU A 84 0.89 -1.16 9.53
CA LEU A 84 1.74 -0.34 10.39
C LEU A 84 3.23 -0.73 10.27
N SER A 85 3.52 -2.03 10.16
CA SER A 85 4.89 -2.51 9.96
C SER A 85 5.48 -2.02 8.64
N VAL A 86 4.74 -2.13 7.54
CA VAL A 86 5.20 -1.67 6.22
C VAL A 86 5.38 -0.14 6.20
N LEU A 87 4.45 0.60 6.80
CA LEU A 87 4.58 2.06 6.95
C LEU A 87 5.83 2.45 7.73
N ARG A 88 6.10 1.77 8.84
CA ARG A 88 7.30 2.00 9.65
C ARG A 88 8.56 1.78 8.82
N THR A 89 8.66 0.66 8.12
CA THR A 89 9.82 0.33 7.27
C THR A 89 10.07 1.41 6.21
N HIS A 90 9.01 1.88 5.54
CA HIS A 90 9.15 2.94 4.52
C HIS A 90 9.57 4.29 5.09
N LEU A 91 9.01 4.66 6.24
CA LEU A 91 9.38 5.91 6.92
C LEU A 91 10.83 5.86 7.40
N GLU A 92 11.25 4.74 8.01
CA GLU A 92 12.62 4.52 8.46
C GLU A 92 13.60 4.52 7.28
N GLY A 93 13.31 3.81 6.18
CA GLY A 93 14.16 3.76 4.99
C GLY A 93 14.31 5.12 4.30
N THR A 94 13.22 5.88 4.18
CA THR A 94 13.27 7.25 3.62
C THR A 94 14.12 8.17 4.52
N HIS A 95 14.01 8.04 5.84
CA HIS A 95 14.76 8.85 6.78
C HIS A 95 16.25 8.46 6.85
N GLN A 96 16.58 7.17 6.79
CA GLN A 96 17.96 6.66 6.81
C GLN A 96 18.77 7.15 5.61
N HIS A 97 18.18 7.21 4.41
CA HIS A 97 18.86 7.83 3.26
C HIS A 97 19.16 9.33 3.46
N SER A 98 18.43 10.04 4.32
CA SER A 98 18.81 11.42 4.68
C SER A 98 20.04 11.47 5.59
N SER A 99 20.30 10.42 6.38
CA SER A 99 21.46 10.34 7.26
C SER A 99 22.76 9.98 6.54
N GLU A 100 22.70 9.17 5.47
CA GLU A 100 23.85 9.00 4.56
C GLU A 100 24.21 10.32 3.85
N ASN A 101 23.21 11.13 3.50
CA ASN A 101 23.43 12.47 2.96
C ASN A 101 24.00 13.47 3.97
N LEU A 102 23.78 13.27 5.28
CA LEU A 102 24.42 14.07 6.33
C LEU A 102 25.94 13.88 6.37
N CYS A 103 26.44 12.68 6.05
CA CYS A 103 27.87 12.40 5.99
C CYS A 103 28.54 13.20 4.85
N HIS A 104 27.89 13.29 3.69
CA HIS A 104 28.36 14.11 2.56
C HIS A 104 28.31 15.62 2.83
N LEU A 105 27.34 16.10 3.61
CA LEU A 105 27.24 17.52 4.00
C LEU A 105 28.28 17.94 5.04
N THR A 106 28.80 17.00 5.82
CA THR A 106 29.81 17.28 6.86
C THR A 106 31.21 17.33 6.24
N LEU A 107 31.52 16.44 5.29
CA LEU A 107 32.80 16.45 4.56
C LEU A 107 32.96 17.68 3.65
N ALA A 108 31.87 18.17 3.04
CA ALA A 108 31.91 19.39 2.22
C ALA A 108 32.12 20.69 3.04
N LYS A 109 32.05 20.63 4.37
CA LYS A 109 32.30 21.77 5.26
C LYS A 109 33.72 21.84 5.83
N GLU A 110 34.56 20.82 5.60
CA GLU A 110 35.96 20.80 6.06
C GLU A 110 36.96 21.23 4.96
N GLU A 111 36.50 21.57 3.75
CA GLU A 111 37.36 22.04 2.63
C GLU A 111 37.36 23.57 2.41
N HIS A 112 36.88 24.39 3.36
CA HIS A 112 37.01 25.86 3.36
C HIS A 112 37.53 26.38 4.69
#